data_AF-A0A949UKV8-F1
#
_entry.id   AF-A0A949UKV8-F1
#
_cell.length_a   1.000
_cell.length_b   1.000
_cell.length_c   1.000
_cell.angle_alpha   90.00
_cell.angle_beta   90.00
_cell.angle_gamma   90.00
#
_symmetry.space_group_name_H-M   'P 1'
#
loop_
_entity.id
_entity.type
_entity.pdbx_description
1 polymer ?
#
loop_
_entity_poly.entity_id
_entity_poly.type
_entity_poly.pdbx_seq_one_letter_code
_entity_poly.pdbx_strand_id
1 'polypeptide(L)' 'CTEADRRRIFNLGYYTWVEQQGTPFELFEARRDQSFWRGLRRYVGVWDQMINEFNERVAS' A
#
# COMPACT_ATOMS: atom_id res chain seq x y z
N CYS A 1 7.06 -8.63 -18.28
CA CYS A 1 6.05 -7.62 -17.92
C CYS A 1 6.46 -6.30 -18.55
N THR A 2 5.65 -5.78 -19.47
CA THR A 2 5.92 -4.51 -20.17
C THR A 2 5.45 -3.32 -19.31
N GLU A 3 5.87 -2.11 -19.67
CA GLU A 3 5.36 -0.91 -19.00
C GLU A 3 3.84 -0.72 -19.18
N ALA A 4 3.32 -1.17 -20.33
CA ALA A 4 1.88 -1.18 -20.58
C ALA A 4 1.14 -2.11 -19.61
N ASP A 5 1.70 -3.29 -19.30
CA ASP A 5 1.11 -4.23 -18.36
C ASP A 5 1.10 -3.66 -16.94
N ARG A 6 2.19 -3.03 -16.50
CA ARG A 6 2.25 -2.36 -15.19
C ARG A 6 1.22 -1.24 -15.07
N ARG A 7 1.10 -0.41 -16.11
CA ARG A 7 0.12 0.68 -16.13
C ARG A 7 -1.32 0.17 -16.09
N ARG A 8 -1.62 -0.96 -16.74
CA ARG A 8 -2.94 -1.59 -16.66
C ARG A 8 -3.29 -2.03 -15.24
N ILE A 9 -2.36 -2.70 -14.56
CA ILE A 9 -2.55 -3.11 -13.17
C ILE A 9 -2.70 -1.91 -12.23
N PHE A 10 -1.88 -0.87 -12.43
CA PHE A 10 -2.03 0.36 -11.67
C PHE A 10 -3.43 0.96 -11.86
N ASN A 11 -3.87 1.14 -13.11
CA ASN A 11 -5.19 1.70 -13.41
C ASN A 11 -6.35 0.82 -12.88
N LEU A 12 -6.18 -0.51 -12.80
CA LEU A 12 -7.17 -1.38 -12.15
C LEU A 12 -7.32 -1.04 -10.66
N GLY A 13 -6.22 -0.70 -9.99
CA GLY A 13 -6.22 -0.24 -8.61
C GLY A 13 -7.01 1.06 -8.40
N TYR A 14 -7.08 1.95 -9.39
CA TYR A 14 -7.84 3.20 -9.29
C TYR A 14 -9.34 2.94 -9.04
N TYR A 15 -9.95 2.06 -9.85
CA TYR A 15 -11.38 1.75 -9.74
C TYR A 15 -11.77 1.14 -8.39
N THR A 16 -10.86 0.39 -7.78
CA THR A 16 -11.13 -0.27 -6.50
C THR A 16 -10.80 0.65 -5.31
N TRP A 17 -9.62 1.26 -5.30
CA TRP A 17 -9.17 1.99 -4.12
C TRP A 17 -9.71 3.41 -4.08
N VAL A 18 -9.72 4.11 -5.21
CA VAL A 18 -10.20 5.50 -5.28
C VAL A 18 -11.72 5.51 -5.34
N GLU A 19 -12.31 4.87 -6.35
CA GLU A 19 -13.75 4.98 -6.58
C GLU A 19 -14.58 4.19 -5.55
N GLN A 20 -14.23 2.92 -5.29
CA GLN A 20 -15.05 2.08 -4.38
C GLN A 20 -14.71 2.29 -2.90
N GLN A 21 -13.43 2.38 -2.55
CA GLN A 21 -12.99 2.50 -1.15
C GLN A 21 -12.74 3.94 -0.71
N GLY A 22 -12.87 4.93 -1.59
CA GLY A 22 -12.75 6.35 -1.24
C GLY A 22 -11.32 6.81 -0.90
N THR A 23 -10.29 6.07 -1.34
CA THR A 23 -8.90 6.49 -1.16
C THR A 23 -8.66 7.82 -1.88
N PRO A 24 -8.10 8.85 -1.21
CA PRO A 24 -7.76 10.09 -1.87
C PRO A 24 -6.88 9.85 -3.09
N PHE A 25 -7.24 10.45 -4.22
CA PHE A 25 -6.54 10.28 -5.49
C PHE A 25 -5.03 10.56 -5.37
N GLU A 26 -4.65 11.64 -4.68
CA GLU A 26 -3.24 12.02 -4.49
C GLU A 26 -2.44 10.94 -3.75
N LEU A 27 -3.04 10.28 -2.75
CA LEU A 27 -2.40 9.17 -2.05
C LEU A 27 -2.28 7.93 -2.92
N PHE A 28 -3.21 7.74 -3.86
CA PHE A 28 -3.14 6.68 -4.85
C PHE A 28 -2.06 6.95 -5.89
N GLU A 29 -2.02 8.14 -6.48
CA GLU A 29 -1.00 8.50 -7.48
C GLU A 29 0.42 8.45 -6.93
N ALA A 30 0.63 8.79 -5.65
CA ALA A 30 1.94 8.65 -5.01
C ALA A 30 2.53 7.22 -5.14
N ARG A 31 1.67 6.19 -5.22
CA ARG A 31 2.09 4.78 -5.35
C ARG A 31 2.63 4.43 -6.74
N ARG A 32 2.50 5.33 -7.73
CA ARG A 32 3.07 5.15 -9.07
C ARG A 32 4.59 5.14 -9.04
N ASP A 33 5.20 5.92 -8.15
CA ASP A 33 6.64 6.05 -8.04
C ASP A 33 7.25 5.00 -7.09
N GLN A 34 8.35 4.37 -7.50
CA GLN A 34 9.05 3.37 -6.68
C GLN A 34 9.69 3.96 -5.41
N SER A 35 10.01 5.26 -5.40
CA SER A 35 10.49 5.97 -4.21
C SER A 35 9.47 5.94 -3.07
N PHE A 36 8.17 6.01 -3.36
CA PHE A 36 7.12 5.86 -2.35
C PHE A 36 7.25 4.54 -1.61
N TRP A 37 7.31 3.43 -2.37
CA TRP A 37 7.43 2.09 -1.80
C TRP A 37 8.77 1.87 -1.09
N ARG A 38 9.88 2.39 -1.62
CA ARG A 38 11.19 2.34 -0.95
C ARG A 38 11.18 3.11 0.36
N GLY A 39 10.53 4.27 0.40
CA GLY A 39 10.38 5.08 1.61
C GLY A 39 9.58 4.35 2.70
N LEU A 40 8.56 3.59 2.32
CA LEU A 40 7.76 2.81 3.28
C LEU A 40 8.53 1.67 3.94
N ARG A 41 9.56 1.10 3.29
CA ARG A 41 10.32 -0.05 3.84
C ARG A 41 10.93 0.22 5.22
N ARG A 42 11.23 1.48 5.53
CA ARG A 42 11.76 1.87 6.86
C ARG A 42 10.80 1.59 8.02
N TYR A 43 9.51 1.47 7.74
CA TYR A 43 8.48 1.21 8.75
C TYR A 43 8.15 -0.27 8.93
N VAL A 44 8.64 -1.15 8.06
CA VAL A 44 8.27 -2.58 8.09
C VAL A 44 8.58 -3.21 9.46
N GLY A 45 9.79 -3.02 9.99
CA GLY A 45 10.15 -3.58 11.30
C GLY A 45 9.34 -2.97 12.46
N VAL A 46 8.92 -1.70 12.35
CA VAL A 46 8.06 -1.06 13.36
C VAL A 46 6.66 -1.69 13.34
N TRP A 47 6.09 -1.88 12.14
CA TRP A 47 4.79 -2.52 12.00
C TRP A 47 4.82 -3.98 12.46
N ASP A 48 5.87 -4.73 12.14
CA ASP A 48 6.03 -6.11 12.60
C ASP A 48 6.00 -6.19 14.13
N GLN A 49 6.72 -5.28 14.81
CA GLN A 49 6.68 -5.19 16.27
C GLN A 49 5.27 -4.87 16.78
N MET A 50 4.62 -3.85 16.22
CA MET A 50 3.27 -3.46 16.63
C MET A 50 2.24 -4.58 16.42
N ILE A 51 2.38 -5.36 15.34
CA ILE A 51 1.52 -6.51 15.04
C ILE A 51 1.73 -7.62 16.09
N ASN A 52 2.98 -7.93 16.43
CA ASN A 52 3.29 -8.93 17.46
C ASN A 52 2.69 -8.53 18.82
N GLU A 53 2.92 -7.29 19.26
CA GLU A 53 2.37 -6.77 20.51
C GLU A 53 0.83 -6.80 20.54
N PHE A 54 0.19 -6.46 19.41
CA PHE A 54 -1.27 -6.55 19.30
C PHE A 54 -1.76 -8.00 19.41
N ASN A 55 -1.13 -8.94 18.70
CA ASN A 55 -1.51 -10.35 18.71
C ASN A 55 -1.36 -10.97 20.09
N GLU A 56 -0.28 -10.66 20.81
CA GLU A 56 -0.06 -11.11 22.19
C GLU A 56 -1.17 -10.63 23.14
N ARG A 57 -1.64 -9.39 22.96
CA ARG A 57 -2.72 -8.80 23.78
C ARG A 57 -4.10 -9.42 23.55
N VAL A 58 -4.39 -9.91 22.35
CA VAL A 58 -5.73 -10.46 22.01
C VAL A 58 -5.80 -11.98 22.12
N ALA A 59 -4.65 -12.65 22.27
CA ALA A 59 -4.57 -14.10 22.40
C ALA A 59 -4.92 -14.62 23.82
N SER A 60 -5.12 -13.73 24.80
CA SER A 60 -5.61 -14.04 26.16
C SER A 60 -7.13 -14.00 26.25
#